data_AF-A0A849BI78-F1
#
_entry.id   AF-A0A849BI78-F1
#
_cell.length_a   1.000
_cell.length_b   1.000
_cell.length_c   1.000
_cell.angle_alpha   90.00
_cell.angle_beta   90.00
_cell.angle_gamma   90.00
#
_symmetry.space_group_name_H-M   'P 1'
#
loop_
_entity.id
_entity.type
_entity.pdbx_description
1 polymer ?
#
loop_
_entity_poly.entity_id
_entity_poly.type
_entity_poly.pdbx_seq_one_letter_code
_entity_poly.pdbx_strand_id
1 'polypeptide(L)'
;MQEHEKSLLMLGMIGVMIAMGKLLVSEEHLTFRLILGRAILGAATSMIAGVGLIQFPDLNPLALYGIGSGLGIVGAQYLEIALKRWLKQK
;
A
#
# COMPACT_ATOMS: atom_id res chain seq x y z
N MET A 1 -17.41 -21.43 -13.45
CA MET A 1 -16.67 -20.97 -12.25
C MET A 1 -15.46 -20.19 -12.74
N GLN A 2 -15.62 -18.89 -13.02
CA GLN A 2 -14.58 -18.11 -13.71
C GLN A 2 -13.38 -17.88 -12.78
N GLU A 3 -12.17 -18.03 -13.32
CA GLU A 3 -10.89 -17.67 -12.65
C GLU A 3 -10.91 -16.23 -12.10
N HIS A 4 -11.67 -15.35 -12.76
CA HIS A 4 -11.87 -13.95 -12.37
C HIS A 4 -12.67 -13.80 -11.07
N GLU A 5 -13.72 -14.59 -10.86
CA GLU A 5 -14.50 -14.57 -9.62
C GLU A 5 -13.66 -15.01 -8.43
N LYS A 6 -12.84 -16.06 -8.61
CA LYS A 6 -11.90 -16.53 -7.58
C LYS A 6 -10.84 -15.48 -7.26
N SER A 7 -10.28 -14.83 -8.27
CA SER A 7 -9.27 -13.79 -8.07
C SER A 7 -9.84 -12.57 -7.34
N LEU A 8 -11.06 -12.16 -7.67
CA LEU A 8 -11.76 -11.08 -6.97
C LEU A 8 -12.07 -11.45 -5.50
N LEU A 9 -12.51 -12.67 -5.26
CA LEU A 9 -12.73 -13.21 -3.90
C LEU A 9 -11.44 -13.21 -3.09
N MET A 10 -10.33 -13.66 -3.69
CA MET A 10 -9.03 -13.73 -3.02
C MET A 10 -8.48 -12.33 -2.71
N LEU A 11 -8.62 -11.39 -3.65
CA LEU A 11 -8.23 -9.98 -3.45
C LEU A 11 -9.08 -9.33 -2.34
N GLY A 12 -10.38 -9.60 -2.32
CA GLY A 12 -11.27 -9.17 -1.24
C GLY A 12 -10.85 -9.73 0.12
N MET A 13 -10.53 -11.03 0.18
CA MET A 13 -10.11 -11.69 1.43
C MET A 13 -8.80 -11.12 1.97
N ILE A 14 -7.81 -10.87 1.08
CA ILE A 14 -6.55 -10.20 1.44
C ILE A 14 -6.83 -8.78 1.94
N GLY A 15 -7.70 -8.03 1.27
CA GLY A 15 -8.10 -6.68 1.68
C GLY A 15 -8.71 -6.65 3.09
N VAL A 16 -9.58 -7.61 3.42
CA VAL A 16 -10.17 -7.76 4.77
C VAL A 16 -9.08 -8.07 5.80
N MET A 17 -8.15 -8.98 5.48
CA MET A 17 -7.07 -9.35 6.38
C MET A 17 -6.14 -8.17 6.68
N ILE A 18 -5.81 -7.37 5.67
CA ILE A 18 -5.01 -6.13 5.84
C ILE A 18 -5.79 -5.10 6.66
N ALA A 19 -7.09 -4.92 6.42
CA ALA A 19 -7.93 -4.00 7.17
C ALA A 19 -8.00 -4.40 8.66
N MET A 20 -8.15 -5.70 8.96
CA MET A 20 -8.08 -6.20 10.33
C MET A 20 -6.72 -5.93 10.96
N GLY A 21 -5.61 -6.26 10.27
CA GLY A 21 -4.27 -5.97 10.78
C GLY A 21 -4.04 -4.49 11.09
N LYS A 22 -4.56 -3.59 10.24
CA LYS A 22 -4.52 -2.14 10.47
C LYS A 22 -5.34 -1.72 11.69
N LEU A 23 -6.53 -2.28 11.89
CA LEU A 23 -7.36 -1.98 13.06
C LEU A 23 -6.72 -2.48 14.36
N LEU A 24 -6.00 -3.61 14.33
CA LEU A 24 -5.27 -4.12 15.48
C LEU A 24 -4.05 -3.27 15.85
N VAL A 25 -3.43 -2.59 14.89
CA VAL A 25 -2.18 -1.84 15.09
C VAL A 25 -2.39 -0.32 15.24
N SER A 26 -3.51 0.24 14.78
CA SER A 26 -3.73 1.70 14.77
C SER A 26 -5.01 2.12 15.50
N GLU A 27 -4.87 2.93 16.56
CA GLU A 27 -5.98 3.63 17.25
C GLU A 27 -6.48 4.88 16.50
N GLU A 28 -6.08 5.03 15.24
CA GLU A 28 -6.31 6.26 14.50
C GLU A 28 -7.71 6.32 13.91
N HIS A 29 -8.42 7.43 14.10
CA HIS A 29 -9.70 7.66 13.44
C HIS A 29 -9.51 7.71 11.92
N LEU A 30 -9.84 6.58 11.27
CA LEU A 30 -9.87 6.38 9.83
C LEU A 30 -10.91 7.32 9.21
N THR A 31 -10.48 8.55 8.94
CA THR A 31 -11.26 9.50 8.17
C THR A 31 -11.18 9.16 6.67
N PHE A 32 -12.28 9.39 5.95
CA PHE A 32 -12.39 9.08 4.52
C PHE A 32 -11.26 9.72 3.68
N ARG A 33 -10.82 10.92 4.09
CA ARG A 33 -9.68 11.64 3.50
C ARG A 33 -8.35 10.90 3.66
N LEU A 34 -8.11 10.26 4.81
CA LEU A 34 -6.89 9.52 5.09
C LEU A 34 -6.85 8.20 4.29
N ILE A 35 -8.00 7.53 4.15
CA ILE A 35 -8.13 6.31 3.35
C ILE A 35 -7.78 6.59 1.89
N LEU A 36 -8.35 7.65 1.31
CA LEU A 36 -8.06 8.07 -0.06
C LEU A 36 -6.60 8.46 -0.25
N GLY A 37 -6.02 9.22 0.68
CA GLY A 37 -4.59 9.57 0.65
C GLY A 37 -3.70 8.33 0.67
N ARG A 38 -3.94 7.41 1.62
CA ARG A 38 -3.18 6.15 1.73
C ARG A 38 -3.33 5.27 0.49
N ALA A 39 -4.52 5.20 -0.11
CA ALA A 39 -4.76 4.43 -1.32
C ALA A 39 -3.97 4.97 -2.51
N ILE A 40 -3.95 6.29 -2.72
CA ILE A 40 -3.19 6.94 -3.79
C ILE A 40 -1.69 6.70 -3.60
N LEU A 41 -1.18 6.82 -2.38
CA LEU A 41 0.23 6.60 -2.08
C LEU A 41 0.66 5.14 -2.21
N GLY A 42 -0.21 4.22 -1.80
CA GLY A 42 -0.03 2.80 -2.04
C GLY A 42 0.04 2.49 -3.54
N ALA A 43 -0.91 3.03 -4.32
CA ALA A 43 -0.93 2.84 -5.77
C ALA A 43 0.32 3.43 -6.46
N ALA A 44 0.73 4.65 -6.10
CA ALA A 44 1.92 5.28 -6.63
C ALA A 44 3.19 4.48 -6.31
N THR A 45 3.32 3.97 -5.08
CA THR A 45 4.50 3.17 -4.71
C THR A 45 4.49 1.81 -5.41
N SER A 46 3.32 1.19 -5.55
CA SER A 46 3.19 -0.07 -6.29
C SER A 46 3.54 0.10 -7.77
N MET A 47 3.19 1.26 -8.37
CA MET A 47 3.61 1.61 -9.72
C MET A 47 5.12 1.77 -9.83
N ILE A 48 5.77 2.46 -8.89
CA ILE A 48 7.23 2.63 -8.86
C ILE A 48 7.95 1.28 -8.70
N ALA A 49 7.41 0.37 -7.88
CA ALA A 49 7.94 -0.99 -7.77
C ALA A 49 7.83 -1.76 -9.09
N GLY A 50 6.71 -1.60 -9.82
CA GLY A 50 6.54 -2.16 -11.17
C GLY A 50 7.52 -1.58 -12.20
N VAL A 51 7.80 -0.27 -12.14
CA VAL A 51 8.84 0.34 -12.98
C VAL A 51 10.24 -0.19 -12.63
N GLY A 52 10.50 -0.47 -11.35
CA GLY A 52 11.73 -1.13 -10.91
C GLY A 52 11.97 -2.50 -11.56
N LEU A 53 10.92 -3.29 -11.80
CA LEU A 53 11.02 -4.57 -12.52
C LEU A 53 11.47 -4.38 -13.97
N ILE A 54 11.02 -3.29 -14.61
CA ILE A 54 11.35 -2.96 -16.00
C ILE A 54 12.81 -2.49 -16.10
N GLN A 55 13.29 -1.73 -15.11
CA GLN A 55 14.65 -1.18 -15.10
C GLN A 55 15.72 -2.21 -14.71
N PHE A 56 15.37 -3.20 -13.87
CA PHE A 56 16.29 -4.23 -13.36
C PHE A 56 15.76 -5.65 -13.60
N PRO A 57 15.81 -6.15 -14.85
CA PRO A 57 15.27 -7.47 -15.20
C PRO A 57 16.08 -8.65 -14.62
N ASP A 58 17.34 -8.46 -14.24
CA ASP A 58 18.21 -9.51 -13.66
C ASP A 58 18.08 -9.67 -12.14
N LEU A 59 17.32 -8.80 -11.47
CA LEU A 59 17.09 -8.92 -10.03
C LEU A 59 16.05 -10.00 -9.75
N ASN A 60 16.37 -10.88 -8.80
CA ASN A 60 15.44 -11.90 -8.34
C ASN A 60 14.11 -11.24 -7.92
N PRO A 61 12.96 -11.59 -8.54
CA PRO A 61 11.69 -10.91 -8.31
C PRO A 61 11.33 -10.78 -6.83
N LEU A 62 11.68 -11.80 -6.03
CA LEU A 62 11.48 -11.81 -4.57
C LEU A 62 12.22 -10.67 -3.84
N ALA A 63 13.46 -10.38 -4.24
CA ALA A 63 14.24 -9.31 -3.65
C ALA A 63 13.65 -7.94 -3.99
N LEU A 64 13.15 -7.78 -5.21
CA LEU A 64 12.52 -6.53 -5.64
C LEU A 64 11.15 -6.32 -4.97
N TYR A 65 10.34 -7.37 -4.80
CA TYR A 65 9.11 -7.29 -4.01
C TYR A 65 9.41 -6.94 -2.54
N GLY A 66 10.47 -7.50 -1.97
CA GLY A 66 10.92 -7.16 -0.61
C GLY A 66 11.34 -5.70 -0.46
N ILE A 67 12.19 -5.19 -1.36
CA ILE A 67 12.66 -3.80 -1.34
C ILE A 67 11.52 -2.83 -1.66
N GLY A 68 10.71 -3.12 -2.67
CA GLY A 68 9.58 -2.30 -3.09
C GLY A 68 8.48 -2.22 -2.01
N SER A 69 8.18 -3.35 -1.35
CA SER A 69 7.22 -3.35 -0.24
C SER A 69 7.77 -2.64 1.01
N GLY A 70 9.04 -2.84 1.35
CA GLY A 70 9.69 -2.14 2.46
C GLY A 70 9.70 -0.62 2.26
N LEU A 71 10.16 -0.16 1.09
CA LEU A 71 10.15 1.26 0.73
C LEU A 71 8.72 1.82 0.63
N GLY A 72 7.77 1.03 0.14
CA GLY A 72 6.36 1.44 0.07
C GLY A 72 5.71 1.62 1.43
N ILE A 73 5.98 0.72 2.37
CA ILE A 73 5.44 0.81 3.73
C ILE A 73 6.06 2.02 4.46
N VAL A 74 7.39 2.17 4.39
CA VAL A 74 8.11 3.28 5.03
C VAL A 74 7.74 4.62 4.40
N GLY A 75 7.70 4.68 3.06
CA GLY A 75 7.32 5.88 2.31
C GLY A 75 5.87 6.29 2.58
N ALA A 76 4.93 5.33 2.58
CA ALA A 76 3.54 5.61 2.91
C ALA A 76 3.39 6.14 4.35
N GLN A 77 4.09 5.55 5.33
CA GLN A 77 4.08 6.06 6.71
C GLN A 77 4.64 7.48 6.82
N TYR A 78 5.80 7.74 6.20
CA TYR A 78 6.44 9.06 6.26
C TYR A 78 5.57 10.14 5.62
N LEU A 79 5.00 9.85 4.45
CA LEU A 79 4.16 10.81 3.74
C LEU A 79 2.82 11.06 4.45
N GLU A 80 2.29 10.04 5.13
CA GLU A 80 1.09 10.20 5.94
C GLU A 80 1.32 11.11 7.15
N ILE A 81 2.48 10.98 7.81
CA ILE A 81 2.90 11.90 8.88
C ILE A 81 3.08 13.32 8.34
N ALA A 82 3.71 13.46 7.16
CA ALA A 82 3.90 14.75 6.50
C ALA A 82 2.56 15.41 6.15
N LEU A 83 1.60 14.65 5.59
CA LEU A 83 0.27 15.15 5.23
C LEU A 83 -0.54 15.57 6.46
N LYS A 84 -0.50 14.80 7.54
CA LYS A 84 -1.14 15.19 8.82
C LYS A 84 -0.54 16.46 9.39
N ARG A 85 0.79 16.62 9.36
CA ARG A 85 1.46 17.85 9.80
C ARG A 85 1.03 19.05 8.95
N TRP A 86 0.93 18.88 7.64
CA TRP A 86 0.51 19.93 6.72
C TRP A 86 -0.94 20.37 6.96
N LEU A 87 -1.83 19.41 7.27
CA LEU A 87 -3.23 19.70 7.56
C LEU A 87 -3.50 20.26 8.95
N LYS A 88 -2.62 20.00 9.93
CA LYS A 88 -2.74 20.53 11.30
C LYS A 88 -2.12 21.93 11.45
N GLN A 89 -1.35 22.39 10.46
CA GLN A 89 -0.80 23.76 10.43
C GLN A 89 -1.74 24.80 9.79
N LYS A 90 -2.94 24.40 9.34
CA LYS A 90 -3.95 25.30 8.78
C LYS A 90 -5.18 25.32 9.68
#